data_AF-A0A395W7G8-F1
#
_entry.id   AF-A0A395W7G8-F1
#
_cell.length_a   1.000
_cell.length_b   1.000
_cell.length_c   1.000
_cell.angle_alpha   90.00
_cell.angle_beta   90.00
_cell.angle_gamma   90.00
#
_symmetry.space_group_name_H-M   'P 1'
#
loop_
_entity.id
_entity.type
_entity.pdbx_description
1 polymer ?
#
loop_
_entity_poly.entity_id
_entity_poly.type
_entity_poly.pdbx_seq_one_letter_code
_entity_poly.pdbx_strand_id
1 'polypeptide(L)'
;MEKKKIMIATGIFGLTYGFVANYEQLRGTENLTIIDQTVIEHMDSSLAVLLALFITIIYLAFVYKRNKKSEFELLQDYIDCSASENVKNELQIMNDVDRQCYYRILQSMFSEGNQQAYKDFVDNYNLKYQKVRLICRGVIAVCLALIMIVTTPLKNDYVKACELYNQQLEQEEAARLAAEAEYNQIIEDQILYYDGLPPINLVSGNTFKKGDVETYINEYIRKQPQFLLNRCGMINLCTHDTFIQYCNAYNMSTSLGEYGETYAFAHSSNMNIFLQLNINGEDDRPWQYHTVAHELSHIFDFSYGNSYTWKGISDGATWQNLYSQYGSLISDYSNYSSSEGFADAASMYVEHPEDLKQISSEVFNYINSLYQMY
;
A
#
# COMPACT_ATOMS: atom_id res chain seq x y z
N MET A 1 21.40 49.05 5.81
CA MET A 1 20.47 48.07 5.19
C MET A 1 19.19 48.09 6.01
N GLU A 2 18.03 48.34 5.41
CA GLU A 2 16.76 48.49 6.13
C GLU A 2 16.41 47.23 6.94
N LYS A 3 15.99 47.38 8.21
CA LYS A 3 15.65 46.26 9.12
C LYS A 3 14.74 45.21 8.48
N LYS A 4 13.80 45.65 7.62
CA LYS A 4 12.86 44.80 6.87
C LYS A 4 13.56 43.79 5.94
N LYS A 5 14.66 44.19 5.29
CA LYS A 5 15.39 43.33 4.32
C LYS A 5 16.14 42.20 5.03
N ILE A 6 16.72 42.49 6.20
CA ILE A 6 17.42 41.51 7.03
C ILE A 6 16.43 40.49 7.61
N MET A 7 15.25 40.97 8.06
CA MET A 7 14.19 40.09 8.56
C MET A 7 13.70 39.11 7.50
N ILE A 8 13.48 39.57 6.25
CA ILE A 8 13.09 38.69 5.14
C ILE A 8 14.20 37.69 4.81
N ALA A 9 15.46 38.13 4.73
CA ALA A 9 16.60 37.24 4.46
C ALA A 9 16.72 36.12 5.52
N THR A 10 16.54 36.47 6.79
CA THR A 10 16.51 35.49 7.89
C THR A 10 15.36 34.49 7.74
N GLY A 11 14.19 34.98 7.31
CA GLY A 11 13.02 34.15 7.01
C GLY A 11 13.26 33.16 5.87
N ILE A 12 13.85 33.58 4.74
CA ILE A 12 14.10 32.64 3.62
C ILE A 12 15.14 31.61 4.03
N PHE A 13 16.17 32.00 4.78
CA PHE A 13 17.16 31.07 5.31
C PHE A 13 16.48 29.99 6.17
N GLY A 14 15.69 30.39 7.16
CA GLY A 14 15.02 29.47 8.08
C GLY A 14 14.04 28.54 7.36
N LEU A 15 13.28 29.06 6.39
CA LEU A 15 12.33 28.25 5.61
C LEU A 15 13.03 27.24 4.71
N THR A 16 14.06 27.66 3.98
CA THR A 16 14.83 26.76 3.11
C THR A 16 15.51 25.67 3.94
N TYR A 17 16.18 26.07 5.04
CA TYR A 17 16.83 25.12 5.93
C TYR A 17 15.81 24.14 6.51
N GLY A 18 14.70 24.66 7.06
CA GLY A 18 13.66 23.85 7.69
C GLY A 18 13.03 22.85 6.73
N PHE A 19 12.78 23.23 5.48
CA PHE A 19 12.22 22.33 4.47
C PHE A 19 13.17 21.19 4.11
N VAL A 20 14.45 21.50 3.85
CA VAL A 20 15.42 20.48 3.43
C VAL A 20 15.80 19.59 4.61
N ALA A 21 16.20 20.17 5.75
CA ALA A 21 16.70 19.40 6.90
C ALA A 21 15.62 18.55 7.58
N ASN A 22 14.34 18.86 7.41
CA ASN A 22 13.22 18.09 7.97
C ASN A 22 12.39 17.40 6.89
N TYR A 23 12.96 17.16 5.70
CA TYR A 23 12.23 16.57 4.58
C TYR A 23 11.63 15.21 4.93
N GLU A 24 12.36 14.35 5.64
CA GLU A 24 11.86 13.05 6.11
C GLU A 24 10.60 13.18 6.97
N GLN A 25 10.59 14.12 7.92
CA GLN A 25 9.43 14.36 8.79
C GLN A 25 8.23 14.92 8.03
N LEU A 26 8.49 15.76 7.02
CA LEU A 26 7.46 16.35 6.17
C LEU A 26 6.85 15.32 5.20
N ARG A 27 7.67 14.39 4.70
CA ARG A 27 7.22 13.29 3.85
C ARG A 27 6.46 12.26 4.69
N GLY A 28 6.99 11.87 5.85
CA GLY A 28 6.53 10.71 6.62
C GLY A 28 7.32 9.44 6.31
N THR A 29 7.16 8.41 7.12
CA THR A 29 8.00 7.19 7.08
C THR A 29 7.28 5.95 6.56
N GLU A 30 6.01 6.05 6.19
CA GLU A 30 5.22 4.91 5.68
C GLU A 30 5.46 4.72 4.18
N ASN A 31 5.60 3.45 3.77
CA ASN A 31 5.73 3.03 2.36
C ASN A 31 6.83 3.78 1.58
N LEU A 32 8.03 3.83 2.16
CA LEU A 32 9.22 4.43 1.53
C LEU A 32 9.64 3.66 0.27
N THR A 33 9.64 4.33 -0.89
CA THR A 33 10.31 3.79 -2.09
C THR A 33 11.81 4.04 -2.03
N ILE A 34 12.57 3.34 -2.88
CA ILE A 34 14.01 3.56 -3.06
C ILE A 34 14.31 5.00 -3.49
N ILE A 35 13.42 5.61 -4.28
CA ILE A 35 13.54 7.01 -4.72
C ILE A 35 13.47 7.92 -3.49
N ASP A 36 12.50 7.71 -2.60
CA ASP A 36 12.33 8.57 -1.46
C ASP A 36 13.48 8.46 -0.46
N GLN A 37 13.96 7.23 -0.23
CA GLN A 37 15.13 6.97 0.62
C GLN A 37 16.34 7.74 0.09
N THR A 38 16.57 7.68 -1.22
CA THR A 38 17.68 8.39 -1.87
C THR A 38 17.59 9.91 -1.67
N VAL A 39 16.39 10.49 -1.76
CA VAL A 39 16.18 11.93 -1.54
C VAL A 39 16.42 12.29 -0.08
N ILE A 40 15.88 11.50 0.85
CA ILE A 40 16.03 11.70 2.31
C ILE A 40 17.51 11.67 2.71
N GLU A 41 18.28 10.68 2.23
CA GLU A 41 19.70 10.54 2.52
C GLU A 41 20.53 11.77 2.12
N HIS A 42 20.15 12.42 1.03
CA HIS A 42 20.84 13.59 0.51
C HIS A 42 20.35 14.92 1.09
N MET A 43 19.11 14.99 1.57
CA MET A 43 18.54 16.19 2.19
C MET A 43 18.99 16.34 3.66
N ASP A 44 20.30 16.30 3.86
CA ASP A 44 20.92 16.42 5.16
C ASP A 44 21.05 17.89 5.62
N SER A 45 21.48 18.08 6.87
CA SER A 45 21.73 19.41 7.41
C SER A 45 22.81 20.19 6.63
N SER A 46 23.78 19.51 6.01
CA SER A 46 24.85 20.14 5.25
C SER A 46 24.32 20.78 3.97
N LEU A 47 23.55 20.04 3.18
CA LEU A 47 22.89 20.52 1.97
C LEU A 47 21.88 21.62 2.32
N ALA A 48 21.11 21.45 3.40
CA ALA A 48 20.15 22.44 3.87
C ALA A 48 20.80 23.80 4.16
N VAL A 49 21.94 23.82 4.87
CA VAL A 49 22.68 25.06 5.15
C VAL A 49 23.20 25.69 3.86
N LEU A 50 23.81 24.90 2.97
CA LEU A 50 24.38 25.42 1.72
C LEU A 50 23.30 26.04 0.81
N LEU A 51 22.18 25.35 0.63
CA LEU A 51 21.06 25.88 -0.16
C LEU A 51 20.46 27.13 0.48
N ALA A 52 20.24 27.12 1.80
CA ALA A 52 19.71 28.27 2.52
C ALA A 52 20.64 29.49 2.41
N LEU A 53 21.96 29.29 2.53
CA LEU A 53 22.97 30.36 2.35
C LEU A 53 22.92 30.93 0.93
N PHE A 54 23.02 30.10 -0.11
CA PHE A 54 23.07 30.59 -1.49
C PHE A 54 21.78 31.29 -1.91
N ILE A 55 20.61 30.74 -1.55
CA ILE A 55 19.31 31.39 -1.84
C ILE A 55 19.20 32.74 -1.11
N THR A 56 19.66 32.81 0.14
CA THR A 56 19.68 34.07 0.91
C THR A 56 20.63 35.10 0.28
N ILE A 57 21.81 34.68 -0.18
CA ILE A 57 22.77 35.57 -0.87
C ILE A 57 22.18 36.06 -2.20
N ILE A 58 21.51 35.21 -2.97
CA ILE A 58 20.80 35.59 -4.20
C ILE A 58 19.75 36.66 -3.90
N TYR A 59 18.93 36.46 -2.87
CA TYR A 59 17.94 37.44 -2.43
C TYR A 59 18.59 38.77 -2.04
N LEU A 60 19.65 38.73 -1.23
CA LEU A 60 20.37 39.93 -0.82
C LEU A 60 21.01 40.66 -2.01
N ALA A 61 21.61 39.94 -2.96
CA ALA A 61 22.18 40.52 -4.17
C ALA A 61 21.10 41.17 -5.06
N PHE A 62 19.91 40.57 -5.12
CA PHE A 62 18.76 41.13 -5.84
C PHE A 62 18.24 42.41 -5.18
N VAL A 63 18.11 42.41 -3.86
CA VAL A 63 17.58 43.54 -3.08
C VAL A 63 18.61 44.66 -2.84
N TYR A 64 19.90 44.32 -2.86
CA TYR A 64 21.01 45.28 -2.80
C TYR A 64 21.21 46.03 -4.12
N LYS A 65 20.65 45.52 -5.23
CA LYS A 65 20.60 46.23 -6.50
C LYS A 65 19.98 47.61 -6.26
N ARG A 66 20.83 48.64 -6.30
CA ARG A 66 20.42 50.04 -6.14
C ARG A 66 19.38 50.34 -7.22
N ASN A 67 18.35 51.12 -6.93
CA ASN A 67 17.47 51.65 -7.98
C ASN A 67 18.24 52.74 -8.73
N LYS A 68 18.05 52.83 -10.05
CA LYS A 68 18.60 53.95 -10.83
C LYS A 68 17.87 55.20 -10.34
N LYS A 69 18.63 56.19 -9.84
CA LYS A 69 18.06 57.50 -9.50
C LYS A 69 17.64 58.21 -10.78
N SER A 70 16.52 58.90 -10.72
CA SER A 70 16.12 59.88 -11.72
C SER A 70 17.13 61.02 -11.78
N GLU A 71 17.15 61.73 -12.90
CA GLU A 71 18.02 62.90 -13.08
C GLU A 71 17.77 63.96 -12.00
N PHE A 72 16.51 64.13 -11.60
CA PHE A 72 16.13 65.08 -10.55
C PHE A 72 16.66 64.68 -9.17
N GLU A 73 16.60 63.39 -8.80
CA GLU A 73 17.18 62.91 -7.54
C GLU A 73 18.71 63.06 -7.49
N LEU A 74 19.38 62.94 -8.64
CA LEU A 74 20.82 63.18 -8.75
C LEU A 74 21.17 64.66 -8.62
N LEU A 75 20.33 65.54 -9.18
CA LEU A 75 20.44 66.98 -8.99
C LEU A 75 20.31 67.37 -7.52
N GLN A 76 19.31 66.81 -6.83
CA GLN A 76 19.10 67.02 -5.40
C GLN A 76 20.33 66.58 -4.58
N ASP A 77 20.78 65.33 -4.79
CA ASP A 77 21.98 64.81 -4.11
C ASP A 77 23.20 65.71 -4.32
N TYR A 78 23.41 66.20 -5.55
CA TYR A 78 24.55 67.05 -5.88
C TYR A 78 24.48 68.39 -5.15
N ILE A 79 23.32 69.07 -5.19
CA ILE A 79 23.12 70.36 -4.52
C ILE A 79 23.23 70.19 -3.01
N ASP A 80 22.64 69.15 -2.43
CA ASP A 80 22.71 68.87 -0.99
C ASP A 80 24.16 68.60 -0.52
N CYS A 81 25.01 68.06 -1.40
CA CYS A 81 26.43 67.81 -1.09
C CYS A 81 27.33 69.04 -1.32
N SER A 82 27.01 69.89 -2.30
CA SER A 82 27.89 70.97 -2.78
C SER A 82 27.48 72.38 -2.34
N ALA A 83 26.23 72.58 -1.93
CA ALA A 83 25.71 73.89 -1.53
C ALA A 83 26.32 74.39 -0.21
N SER A 84 26.29 75.71 -0.02
CA SER A 84 26.69 76.34 1.25
C SER A 84 25.66 76.05 2.34
N GLU A 85 26.07 76.19 3.61
CA GLU A 85 25.20 75.93 4.76
C GLU A 85 23.94 76.82 4.76
N ASN A 86 24.04 78.05 4.25
CA ASN A 86 22.89 78.94 4.11
C ASN A 86 21.83 78.38 3.15
N VAL A 87 22.26 77.85 2.00
CA VAL A 87 21.35 77.26 1.00
C VAL A 87 20.72 75.98 1.54
N LYS A 88 21.46 75.19 2.33
CA LYS A 88 20.92 73.98 2.99
C LYS A 88 19.86 74.34 4.03
N ASN A 89 20.09 75.39 4.83
CA ASN A 89 19.12 75.86 5.83
C ASN A 89 17.84 76.39 5.17
N GLU A 90 17.95 77.10 4.04
CA GLU A 90 16.79 77.53 3.24
C GLU A 90 16.00 76.33 2.69
N LEU A 91 16.69 75.33 2.15
CA LEU A 91 16.06 74.10 1.63
C LEU A 91 15.29 73.33 2.72
N GLN A 92 15.77 73.34 3.96
CA GLN A 92 15.15 72.62 5.09
C GLN A 92 13.83 73.22 5.55
N ILE A 93 13.64 74.54 5.43
CA ILE A 93 12.42 75.22 5.89
C ILE A 93 11.31 75.29 4.81
N MET A 94 11.62 74.92 3.57
CA MET A 94 10.68 74.92 2.45
C MET A 94 9.78 73.68 2.45
N ASN A 95 8.52 73.86 2.03
CA ASN A 95 7.63 72.72 1.70
C ASN A 95 8.16 71.97 0.46
N ASP A 96 7.69 70.74 0.23
CA ASP A 96 8.25 69.87 -0.82
C ASP A 96 8.09 70.42 -2.23
N VAL A 97 7.00 71.14 -2.53
CA VAL A 97 6.73 71.70 -3.87
C VAL A 97 7.68 72.86 -4.16
N ASP A 98 7.82 73.78 -3.20
CA ASP A 98 8.71 74.93 -3.32
C ASP A 98 10.18 74.49 -3.36
N ARG A 99 10.55 73.48 -2.56
CA ARG A 99 11.89 72.90 -2.57
C ARG A 99 12.26 72.32 -3.93
N GLN A 100 11.32 71.62 -4.58
CA GLN A 100 11.56 71.06 -5.92
C GLN A 100 11.75 72.15 -6.99
N CYS A 101 10.97 73.23 -6.92
CA CYS A 101 11.14 74.39 -7.79
C CYS A 101 12.50 75.05 -7.54
N TYR A 102 12.89 75.20 -6.27
CA TYR A 102 14.14 75.82 -5.87
C TYR A 102 15.38 75.05 -6.34
N TYR A 103 15.38 73.72 -6.30
CA TYR A 103 16.47 72.91 -6.88
C TYR A 103 16.68 73.19 -8.38
N ARG A 104 15.60 73.42 -9.15
CA ARG A 104 15.69 73.75 -10.58
C ARG A 104 16.18 75.18 -10.82
N ILE A 105 15.80 76.12 -9.96
CA ILE A 105 16.31 77.51 -9.98
C ILE A 105 17.81 77.51 -9.67
N LEU A 106 18.25 76.76 -8.66
CA LEU A 106 19.67 76.61 -8.34
C LEU A 106 20.46 76.02 -9.52
N GLN A 107 19.89 75.02 -10.21
CA GLN A 107 20.49 74.42 -11.40
C GLN A 107 20.65 75.44 -12.54
N SER A 108 19.66 76.31 -12.79
CA SER A 108 19.75 77.32 -13.86
C SER A 108 20.79 78.40 -13.60
N MET A 109 21.23 78.55 -12.34
CA MET A 109 22.30 79.48 -11.93
C MET A 109 23.70 78.85 -11.91
N PHE A 110 23.86 77.59 -12.35
CA PHE A 110 25.18 76.96 -12.42
C PHE A 110 26.09 77.69 -13.42
N SER A 111 27.27 78.11 -12.96
CA SER A 111 28.37 78.50 -13.84
C SER A 111 28.85 77.32 -14.68
N GLU A 112 29.60 77.57 -15.76
CA GLU A 112 30.18 76.50 -16.60
C GLU A 112 30.98 75.47 -15.77
N GLY A 113 31.76 75.94 -14.78
CA GLY A 113 32.49 75.06 -13.86
C GLY A 113 31.57 74.19 -13.00
N ASN A 114 30.44 74.73 -12.52
CA ASN A 114 29.46 73.98 -11.73
C ASN A 114 28.66 72.99 -12.59
N GLN A 115 28.40 73.30 -13.87
CA GLN A 115 27.75 72.37 -14.81
C GLN A 115 28.65 71.17 -15.10
N GLN A 116 29.95 71.39 -15.31
CA GLN A 116 30.90 70.30 -15.53
C GLN A 116 31.05 69.41 -14.28
N ALA A 117 31.14 70.01 -13.09
CA ALA A 117 31.21 69.26 -11.83
C ALA A 117 29.95 68.41 -11.56
N TYR A 118 28.76 68.92 -11.91
CA TYR A 118 27.51 68.16 -11.85
C TYR A 118 27.51 66.98 -12.82
N LYS A 119 27.98 67.19 -14.06
CA LYS A 119 28.11 66.13 -15.07
C LYS A 119 29.06 65.02 -14.60
N ASP A 120 30.22 65.38 -14.07
CA ASP A 120 31.20 64.43 -13.53
C ASP A 120 30.63 63.65 -12.33
N PHE A 121 29.82 64.30 -11.48
CA PHE A 121 29.09 63.65 -10.39
C PHE A 121 28.10 62.59 -10.90
N VAL A 122 27.28 62.94 -11.90
CA VAL A 122 26.30 62.03 -12.53
C VAL A 122 27.00 60.85 -13.21
N ASP A 123 28.08 61.10 -13.95
CA ASP A 123 28.85 60.07 -14.63
C ASP A 123 29.50 59.10 -13.63
N ASN A 124 30.08 59.61 -12.54
CA ASN A 124 30.64 58.79 -11.47
C ASN A 124 29.56 57.96 -10.74
N TYR A 125 28.39 58.55 -10.48
CA TYR A 125 27.25 57.80 -9.93
C TYR A 125 26.83 56.65 -10.85
N ASN A 126 26.67 56.92 -12.15
CA ASN A 126 26.27 55.93 -13.15
C ASN A 126 27.31 54.81 -13.28
N LEU A 127 28.60 55.14 -13.29
CA LEU A 127 29.71 54.18 -13.27
C LEU A 127 29.66 53.28 -12.03
N LYS A 128 29.51 53.86 -10.84
CA LYS A 128 29.40 53.11 -9.57
C LYS A 128 28.16 52.22 -9.57
N TYR A 129 27.03 52.72 -10.05
CA TYR A 129 25.78 51.98 -10.21
C TYR A 129 25.95 50.76 -11.12
N GLN A 130 26.55 50.95 -12.31
CA GLN A 130 26.81 49.86 -13.26
C GLN A 130 27.74 48.80 -12.67
N LYS A 131 28.83 49.21 -11.99
CA LYS A 131 29.76 48.30 -11.30
C LYS A 131 29.05 47.46 -10.24
N VAL A 132 28.26 48.08 -9.36
CA VAL A 132 27.49 47.36 -8.34
C VAL A 132 26.53 46.36 -8.97
N ARG A 133 25.82 46.76 -10.04
CA ARG A 133 24.89 45.86 -10.74
C ARG A 133 25.60 44.67 -11.40
N LEU A 134 26.78 44.87 -11.97
CA LEU A 134 27.61 43.80 -12.52
C LEU A 134 28.07 42.83 -11.44
N ILE A 135 28.53 43.34 -10.30
CA ILE A 135 28.92 42.52 -9.15
C ILE A 135 27.73 41.68 -8.65
N CYS A 136 26.55 42.29 -8.44
CA CYS A 136 25.35 41.56 -8.03
C CYS A 136 24.99 40.44 -9.01
N ARG A 137 25.06 40.70 -10.32
CA ARG A 137 24.83 39.67 -11.35
C ARG A 137 25.84 38.53 -11.28
N GLY A 138 27.12 38.87 -11.10
CA GLY A 138 28.19 37.88 -10.91
C GLY A 138 27.96 37.01 -9.68
N VAL A 139 27.61 37.61 -8.54
CA VAL A 139 27.29 36.89 -7.30
C VAL A 139 26.12 35.92 -7.50
N ILE A 140 25.04 36.37 -8.15
CA ILE A 140 23.88 35.50 -8.44
C ILE A 140 24.31 34.32 -9.32
N ALA A 141 25.08 34.57 -10.39
CA ALA A 141 25.55 33.51 -11.28
C ALA A 141 26.43 32.49 -10.55
N VAL A 142 27.34 32.94 -9.69
CA VAL A 142 28.18 32.06 -8.87
C VAL A 142 27.34 31.24 -7.89
N CYS A 143 26.36 31.85 -7.21
CA CYS A 143 25.48 31.13 -6.30
C CYS A 143 24.66 30.05 -7.04
N LEU A 144 24.13 30.36 -8.22
CA LEU A 144 23.42 29.37 -9.04
C LEU A 144 24.33 28.22 -9.48
N ALA A 145 25.57 28.51 -9.87
CA ALA A 145 26.54 27.47 -10.20
C ALA A 145 26.87 26.58 -8.99
N LEU A 146 27.06 27.17 -7.80
CA LEU A 146 27.29 26.43 -6.57
C LEU A 146 26.08 25.58 -6.16
N ILE A 147 24.85 26.09 -6.31
CA ILE A 147 23.62 25.31 -6.09
C ILE A 147 23.60 24.08 -7.02
N MET A 148 23.94 24.23 -8.30
CA MET A 148 24.02 23.10 -9.23
C MET A 148 25.08 22.09 -8.79
N ILE A 149 26.26 22.54 -8.36
CA ILE A 149 27.33 21.66 -7.90
C ILE A 149 26.89 20.86 -6.68
N VAL A 150 26.33 21.51 -5.66
CA VAL A 150 25.94 20.84 -4.41
C VAL A 150 24.73 19.92 -4.57
N THR A 151 23.87 20.16 -5.55
CA THR A 151 22.70 19.29 -5.86
C THR A 151 22.98 18.22 -6.90
N THR A 152 24.17 18.20 -7.52
CA THR A 152 24.53 17.20 -8.55
C THR A 152 24.55 15.77 -8.01
N PRO A 153 25.11 15.45 -6.82
CA PRO A 153 25.06 14.10 -6.26
C PRO A 153 23.63 13.59 -6.09
N LEU A 154 22.76 14.39 -5.46
CA LEU A 154 21.33 14.11 -5.30
C LEU A 154 20.68 13.83 -6.65
N LYS A 155 20.91 14.68 -7.66
CA LYS A 155 20.33 14.47 -8.99
C LYS A 155 20.77 13.14 -9.60
N ASN A 156 22.05 12.81 -9.53
CA ASN A 156 22.59 11.61 -10.15
C ASN A 156 22.05 10.34 -9.49
N ASP A 157 22.01 10.32 -8.16
CA ASP A 157 21.51 9.15 -7.43
C ASP A 157 19.99 9.05 -7.51
N TYR A 158 19.26 10.17 -7.57
CA TYR A 158 17.83 10.17 -7.89
C TYR A 158 17.54 9.50 -9.23
N VAL A 159 18.31 9.80 -10.28
CA VAL A 159 18.11 9.17 -11.61
C VAL A 159 18.35 7.66 -11.53
N LYS A 160 19.41 7.21 -10.85
CA LYS A 160 19.67 5.77 -10.64
C LYS A 160 18.56 5.11 -9.82
N ALA A 161 18.05 5.79 -8.79
CA ALA A 161 16.98 5.27 -7.97
C ALA A 161 15.69 5.10 -8.78
N CYS A 162 15.38 6.02 -9.70
CA CYS A 162 14.28 5.86 -10.65
C CYS A 162 14.47 4.64 -11.56
N GLU A 163 15.68 4.43 -12.08
CA GLU A 163 15.98 3.25 -12.92
C GLU A 163 15.81 1.95 -12.14
N LEU A 164 16.35 1.88 -10.92
CA LEU A 164 16.22 0.72 -10.03
C LEU A 164 14.77 0.46 -9.63
N TYR A 165 14.02 1.51 -9.31
CA TYR A 165 12.61 1.40 -8.97
C TYR A 165 11.78 0.85 -10.13
N ASN A 166 12.04 1.30 -11.36
CA ASN A 166 11.37 0.75 -12.54
C ASN A 166 11.74 -0.72 -12.79
N GLN A 167 13.02 -1.10 -12.62
CA GLN A 167 13.44 -2.50 -12.71
C GLN A 167 12.76 -3.37 -11.65
N GLN A 168 12.58 -2.86 -10.43
CA GLN A 168 11.86 -3.56 -9.37
C GLN A 168 10.40 -3.79 -9.78
N LEU A 169 9.71 -2.77 -10.30
CA LEU A 169 8.33 -2.92 -10.77
C LEU A 169 8.21 -3.95 -11.91
N GLU A 170 9.14 -3.94 -12.86
CA GLU A 170 9.19 -4.93 -13.94
C GLU A 170 9.40 -6.35 -13.40
N GLN A 171 10.26 -6.53 -12.40
CA GLN A 171 10.49 -7.83 -11.76
C GLN A 171 9.27 -8.30 -10.97
N GLU A 172 8.61 -7.41 -10.22
CA GLU A 172 7.39 -7.71 -9.48
C GLU A 172 6.24 -8.10 -10.41
N GLU A 173 6.08 -7.39 -11.54
CA GLU A 173 5.09 -7.73 -12.55
C GLU A 173 5.41 -9.06 -13.24
N ALA A 174 6.67 -9.30 -13.61
CA ALA A 174 7.10 -10.57 -14.19
C ALA A 174 6.89 -11.75 -13.22
N ALA A 175 7.19 -11.56 -11.93
CA ALA A 175 6.94 -12.57 -10.90
C ALA A 175 5.44 -12.84 -10.72
N ARG A 176 4.60 -11.80 -10.72
CA ARG A 176 3.14 -11.93 -10.67
C ARG A 176 2.61 -12.70 -11.89
N LEU A 177 3.05 -12.35 -13.09
CA LEU A 177 2.63 -13.04 -14.32
C LEU A 177 3.10 -14.49 -14.35
N ALA A 178 4.30 -14.79 -13.85
CA ALA A 178 4.80 -16.16 -13.73
C ALA A 178 3.97 -16.97 -12.71
N ALA A 179 3.65 -16.39 -11.56
CA ALA A 179 2.79 -17.02 -10.55
C ALA A 179 1.37 -17.26 -11.08
N GLU A 180 0.80 -16.30 -11.82
CA GLU A 180 -0.51 -16.45 -12.46
C GLU A 180 -0.50 -17.52 -13.56
N ALA A 181 0.58 -17.61 -14.34
CA ALA A 181 0.74 -18.67 -15.35
C ALA A 181 0.88 -20.05 -14.72
N GLU A 182 1.62 -20.18 -13.61
CA GLU A 182 1.74 -21.42 -12.85
C GLU A 182 0.39 -21.82 -12.23
N TYR A 183 -0.32 -20.87 -11.61
CA TYR A 183 -1.64 -21.09 -11.04
C TYR A 183 -2.61 -21.62 -12.09
N ASN A 184 -2.64 -21.01 -13.28
CA ASN A 184 -3.55 -21.36 -14.37
C ASN A 184 -3.08 -22.56 -15.20
N GLN A 185 -1.93 -23.17 -14.90
CA GLN A 185 -1.49 -24.39 -15.57
C GLN A 185 -2.55 -25.48 -15.38
N ILE A 186 -2.94 -26.15 -16.46
CA ILE A 186 -3.86 -27.29 -16.36
C ILE A 186 -3.10 -28.49 -15.80
N ILE A 187 -3.63 -29.07 -14.72
CA ILE A 187 -3.11 -30.31 -14.15
C ILE A 187 -3.81 -31.50 -14.81
N GLU A 188 -3.03 -32.49 -15.23
CA GLU A 188 -3.56 -33.74 -15.79
C GLU A 188 -4.22 -34.58 -14.70
N ASP A 189 -5.30 -35.26 -15.08
CA ASP A 189 -5.98 -36.25 -14.25
C ASP A 189 -4.99 -37.32 -13.78
N GLN A 190 -4.80 -37.41 -12.46
CA GLN A 190 -3.82 -38.28 -11.84
C GLN A 190 -4.16 -38.52 -10.37
N ILE A 191 -3.49 -39.50 -9.77
CA ILE A 191 -3.55 -39.72 -8.32
C ILE A 191 -2.33 -39.04 -7.69
N LEU A 192 -2.60 -38.08 -6.82
CA LEU A 192 -1.61 -37.36 -6.02
C LEU A 192 -1.41 -38.06 -4.67
N TYR A 193 -0.15 -38.15 -4.26
CA TYR A 193 0.26 -38.73 -2.98
C TYR A 193 0.98 -37.68 -2.16
N TYR A 194 0.46 -37.39 -0.97
CA TYR A 194 1.06 -36.47 -0.02
C TYR A 194 1.19 -37.13 1.35
N ASP A 195 2.29 -36.88 2.04
CA ASP A 195 2.48 -37.37 3.40
C ASP A 195 1.34 -36.91 4.31
N GLY A 196 0.76 -37.87 5.04
CA GLY A 196 -0.34 -37.65 5.97
C GLY A 196 -1.73 -37.58 5.35
N LEU A 197 -1.86 -37.57 4.01
CA LEU A 197 -3.17 -37.51 3.34
C LEU A 197 -3.54 -38.86 2.69
N PRO A 198 -4.85 -39.17 2.56
CA PRO A 198 -5.31 -40.21 1.65
C PRO A 198 -4.88 -39.89 0.21
N PRO A 199 -4.75 -40.89 -0.67
CA PRO A 199 -4.58 -40.64 -2.10
C PRO A 199 -5.66 -39.70 -2.63
N ILE A 200 -5.27 -38.68 -3.38
CA ILE A 200 -6.19 -37.69 -3.96
C ILE A 200 -6.25 -37.90 -5.46
N ASN A 201 -7.39 -38.36 -5.96
CA ASN A 201 -7.61 -38.64 -7.36
C ASN A 201 -8.27 -37.44 -8.05
N LEU A 202 -7.61 -36.89 -9.07
CA LEU A 202 -8.14 -35.79 -9.87
C LEU A 202 -8.86 -36.35 -11.10
N VAL A 203 -10.14 -36.02 -11.25
CA VAL A 203 -10.96 -36.51 -12.35
C VAL A 203 -11.76 -35.36 -12.95
N SER A 204 -11.08 -34.60 -13.80
CA SER A 204 -11.58 -33.36 -14.38
C SER A 204 -11.71 -33.38 -15.89
N GLY A 205 -11.21 -34.43 -16.56
CA GLY A 205 -11.01 -34.41 -18.01
C GLY A 205 -9.91 -33.41 -18.41
N ASN A 206 -8.90 -33.23 -17.55
CA ASN A 206 -7.82 -32.24 -17.71
C ASN A 206 -8.35 -30.81 -17.85
N THR A 207 -9.22 -30.39 -16.94
CA THR A 207 -9.80 -29.03 -16.93
C THR A 207 -9.48 -28.24 -15.67
N PHE A 208 -8.97 -28.88 -14.62
CA PHE A 208 -8.58 -28.19 -13.40
C PHE A 208 -7.32 -27.35 -13.58
N LYS A 209 -7.35 -26.16 -13.00
CA LYS A 209 -6.16 -25.36 -12.77
C LYS A 209 -5.38 -25.93 -11.60
N LYS A 210 -4.06 -26.01 -11.73
CA LYS A 210 -3.14 -26.44 -10.68
C LYS A 210 -3.37 -25.65 -9.40
N GLY A 211 -3.50 -24.33 -9.51
CA GLY A 211 -3.71 -23.44 -8.37
C GLY A 211 -5.02 -23.71 -7.61
N ASP A 212 -6.11 -24.00 -8.32
CA ASP A 212 -7.40 -24.33 -7.66
C ASP A 212 -7.29 -25.64 -6.87
N VAL A 213 -6.65 -26.66 -7.46
CA VAL A 213 -6.40 -27.96 -6.81
C VAL A 213 -5.51 -27.82 -5.59
N GLU A 214 -4.38 -27.13 -5.72
CA GLU A 214 -3.45 -26.91 -4.61
C GLU A 214 -4.09 -26.11 -3.48
N THR A 215 -4.88 -25.08 -3.81
CA THR A 215 -5.65 -24.30 -2.83
C THR A 215 -6.64 -25.19 -2.10
N TYR A 216 -7.46 -25.95 -2.82
CA TYR A 216 -8.46 -26.85 -2.22
C TYR A 216 -7.83 -27.87 -1.27
N ILE A 217 -6.74 -28.52 -1.70
CA ILE A 217 -6.02 -29.50 -0.89
C ILE A 217 -5.45 -28.84 0.37
N ASN A 218 -4.79 -27.69 0.24
CA ASN A 218 -4.11 -27.05 1.37
C ASN A 218 -5.07 -26.37 2.35
N GLU A 219 -6.17 -25.83 1.85
CA GLU A 219 -7.13 -25.11 2.69
C GLU A 219 -8.17 -26.04 3.32
N TYR A 220 -8.64 -27.07 2.63
CA TYR A 220 -9.81 -27.83 3.05
C TYR A 220 -9.52 -29.29 3.40
N ILE A 221 -8.54 -29.94 2.77
CA ILE A 221 -8.20 -31.34 3.05
C ILE A 221 -7.09 -31.44 4.10
N ARG A 222 -5.99 -30.74 3.90
CA ARG A 222 -4.78 -30.84 4.74
C ARG A 222 -5.01 -30.35 6.17
N LYS A 223 -5.96 -29.44 6.37
CA LYS A 223 -6.31 -28.90 7.69
C LYS A 223 -7.24 -29.80 8.49
N GLN A 224 -7.81 -30.85 7.89
CA GLN A 224 -8.70 -31.77 8.59
C GLN A 224 -7.95 -32.52 9.69
N PRO A 225 -8.62 -32.86 10.81
CA PRO A 225 -8.02 -33.70 11.84
C PRO A 225 -7.55 -35.05 11.28
N GLN A 226 -6.31 -35.44 11.60
CA GLN A 226 -5.67 -36.63 11.04
C GLN A 226 -6.49 -37.93 11.25
N PHE A 227 -7.21 -38.05 12.37
CA PHE A 227 -8.00 -39.25 12.65
C PHE A 227 -9.17 -39.45 11.67
N LEU A 228 -9.72 -38.37 11.09
CA LEU A 228 -10.74 -38.42 10.05
C LEU A 228 -10.16 -38.90 8.71
N LEU A 229 -8.92 -38.50 8.41
CA LEU A 229 -8.22 -38.87 7.18
C LEU A 229 -7.76 -40.33 7.18
N ASN A 230 -7.41 -40.91 8.33
CA ASN A 230 -6.75 -42.22 8.45
C ASN A 230 -7.51 -43.41 7.84
N ARG A 231 -8.84 -43.35 7.75
CA ARG A 231 -9.69 -44.44 7.22
C ARG A 231 -10.27 -44.13 5.85
N CYS A 232 -10.03 -42.93 5.31
CA CYS A 232 -10.43 -42.58 3.97
C CYS A 232 -9.53 -43.33 2.96
N GLY A 233 -10.16 -44.11 2.08
CA GLY A 233 -9.47 -44.87 1.05
C GLY A 233 -8.92 -43.98 -0.06
N MET A 234 -9.70 -42.98 -0.48
CA MET A 234 -9.34 -42.02 -1.52
C MET A 234 -10.28 -40.81 -1.49
N ILE A 235 -9.72 -39.63 -1.76
CA ILE A 235 -10.49 -38.41 -2.01
C ILE A 235 -10.54 -38.18 -3.51
N ASN A 236 -11.74 -38.12 -4.10
CA ASN A 236 -11.91 -37.89 -5.53
C ASN A 236 -12.36 -36.43 -5.74
N LEU A 237 -11.51 -35.63 -6.36
CA LEU A 237 -11.82 -34.26 -6.75
C LEU A 237 -12.30 -34.26 -8.21
N CYS A 238 -13.54 -33.83 -8.42
CA CYS A 238 -14.25 -34.00 -9.68
C CYS A 238 -14.83 -32.69 -10.20
N THR A 239 -14.98 -32.58 -11.51
CA THR A 239 -15.88 -31.59 -12.10
C THR A 239 -17.33 -31.99 -11.84
N HIS A 240 -18.27 -31.05 -12.03
CA HIS A 240 -19.71 -31.32 -11.91
C HIS A 240 -20.15 -32.52 -12.76
N ASP A 241 -19.78 -32.56 -14.04
CA ASP A 241 -20.17 -33.64 -14.96
C ASP A 241 -19.62 -35.00 -14.52
N THR A 242 -18.36 -35.06 -14.09
CA THR A 242 -17.75 -36.29 -13.58
C THR A 242 -18.36 -36.70 -12.23
N PHE A 243 -18.69 -35.73 -11.38
CA PHE A 243 -19.38 -36.01 -10.12
C PHE A 243 -20.74 -36.67 -10.36
N ILE A 244 -21.54 -36.16 -11.31
CA ILE A 244 -22.81 -36.78 -11.71
C ILE A 244 -22.59 -38.21 -12.22
N GLN A 245 -21.52 -38.47 -12.98
CA GLN A 245 -21.19 -39.83 -13.41
C GLN A 245 -20.90 -40.75 -12.23
N TYR A 246 -20.18 -40.26 -11.20
CA TYR A 246 -19.95 -41.02 -9.98
C TYR A 246 -21.25 -41.28 -9.21
N CYS A 247 -22.11 -40.28 -9.07
CA CYS A 247 -23.41 -40.48 -8.43
C CYS A 247 -24.21 -41.59 -9.13
N ASN A 248 -24.27 -41.56 -10.46
CA ASN A 248 -24.94 -42.61 -11.24
C ASN A 248 -24.27 -43.98 -11.07
N ALA A 249 -22.93 -44.04 -11.06
CA ALA A 249 -22.18 -45.29 -10.92
C ALA A 249 -22.38 -45.95 -9.54
N TYR A 250 -22.56 -45.15 -8.49
CA TYR A 250 -22.74 -45.61 -7.11
C TYR A 250 -24.21 -45.57 -6.64
N ASN A 251 -25.17 -45.30 -7.53
CA ASN A 251 -26.60 -45.14 -7.21
C ASN A 251 -26.87 -44.08 -6.11
N MET A 252 -26.10 -42.99 -6.12
CA MET A 252 -26.29 -41.84 -5.23
C MET A 252 -27.23 -40.82 -5.89
N SER A 253 -28.02 -40.10 -5.08
CA SER A 253 -28.89 -39.04 -5.59
C SER A 253 -28.09 -37.81 -5.99
N THR A 254 -28.44 -37.18 -7.10
CA THR A 254 -27.91 -35.86 -7.50
C THR A 254 -28.77 -34.70 -6.98
N SER A 255 -29.93 -34.99 -6.39
CA SER A 255 -30.82 -34.00 -5.76
C SER A 255 -31.26 -34.47 -4.38
N LEU A 256 -31.23 -33.57 -3.42
CA LEU A 256 -31.68 -33.78 -2.04
C LEU A 256 -33.07 -33.15 -1.81
N GLY A 257 -33.82 -32.85 -2.89
CA GLY A 257 -35.14 -32.22 -2.80
C GLY A 257 -35.04 -30.79 -2.29
N GLU A 258 -35.65 -30.51 -1.12
CA GLU A 258 -35.65 -29.19 -0.49
C GLU A 258 -34.27 -28.72 -0.01
N TYR A 259 -33.32 -29.66 0.17
CA TYR A 259 -31.96 -29.38 0.62
C TYR A 259 -30.98 -29.08 -0.53
N GLY A 260 -31.44 -29.03 -1.78
CA GLY A 260 -30.63 -28.61 -2.93
C GLY A 260 -30.02 -29.75 -3.76
N GLU A 261 -28.93 -29.45 -4.47
CA GLU A 261 -28.19 -30.41 -5.29
C GLU A 261 -27.06 -31.06 -4.47
N THR A 262 -26.84 -32.35 -4.69
CA THR A 262 -25.72 -33.06 -4.06
C THR A 262 -24.42 -32.63 -4.72
N TYR A 263 -23.43 -32.20 -3.93
CA TYR A 263 -22.11 -31.80 -4.43
C TYR A 263 -20.93 -32.53 -3.80
N ALA A 264 -21.22 -33.38 -2.82
CA ALA A 264 -20.28 -34.28 -2.19
C ALA A 264 -20.99 -35.57 -1.75
N PHE A 265 -20.25 -36.68 -1.63
CA PHE A 265 -20.72 -37.86 -0.91
C PHE A 265 -19.57 -38.78 -0.46
N ALA A 266 -19.82 -39.53 0.61
CA ALA A 266 -19.00 -40.64 1.07
C ALA A 266 -19.60 -42.00 0.66
N HIS A 267 -18.75 -42.96 0.31
CA HIS A 267 -19.18 -44.29 -0.10
C HIS A 267 -18.61 -45.37 0.81
N SER A 268 -19.51 -46.07 1.52
CA SER A 268 -19.16 -46.99 2.62
C SER A 268 -18.40 -48.24 2.19
N SER A 269 -18.54 -48.71 0.95
CA SER A 269 -17.92 -49.97 0.52
C SER A 269 -16.45 -49.85 0.12
N ASN A 270 -16.05 -48.70 -0.42
CA ASN A 270 -14.66 -48.42 -0.82
C ASN A 270 -13.97 -47.39 0.10
N MET A 271 -14.72 -46.82 1.05
CA MET A 271 -14.27 -45.77 1.97
C MET A 271 -13.77 -44.50 1.25
N ASN A 272 -14.28 -44.23 0.05
CA ASN A 272 -13.93 -43.05 -0.72
C ASN A 272 -14.89 -41.90 -0.43
N ILE A 273 -14.39 -40.67 -0.56
CA ILE A 273 -15.24 -39.48 -0.68
C ILE A 273 -15.10 -38.89 -2.08
N PHE A 274 -16.15 -38.23 -2.55
CA PHE A 274 -16.25 -37.58 -3.85
C PHE A 274 -16.67 -36.14 -3.64
N LEU A 275 -15.91 -35.19 -4.18
CA LEU A 275 -16.08 -33.77 -3.93
C LEU A 275 -16.06 -33.00 -5.26
N GLN A 276 -17.01 -32.10 -5.46
CA GLN A 276 -16.94 -31.14 -6.56
C GLN A 276 -16.00 -29.98 -6.18
N LEU A 277 -14.94 -29.77 -6.96
CA LEU A 277 -13.94 -28.74 -6.67
C LEU A 277 -14.43 -27.31 -6.98
N ASN A 278 -15.30 -27.17 -7.98
CA ASN A 278 -15.93 -25.92 -8.39
C ASN A 278 -17.44 -26.13 -8.41
N ILE A 279 -18.13 -25.80 -7.32
CA ILE A 279 -19.58 -25.81 -7.28
C ILE A 279 -20.06 -24.64 -8.16
N ASN A 280 -20.85 -24.93 -9.19
CA ASN A 280 -21.32 -23.92 -10.12
C ASN A 280 -22.36 -23.02 -9.44
N GLY A 281 -21.96 -21.79 -9.13
CA GLY A 281 -22.85 -20.77 -8.56
C GLY A 281 -22.63 -20.58 -7.07
N GLU A 282 -22.41 -19.32 -6.72
CA GLU A 282 -22.10 -18.80 -5.38
C GLU A 282 -20.72 -19.16 -4.80
N ASP A 283 -20.15 -18.17 -4.13
CA ASP A 283 -18.83 -18.20 -3.52
C ASP A 283 -18.90 -19.04 -2.23
N ASP A 284 -19.24 -20.33 -2.35
CA ASP A 284 -19.42 -21.30 -1.26
C ASP A 284 -18.09 -21.88 -0.72
N ARG A 285 -16.98 -21.21 -1.03
CA ARG A 285 -15.68 -21.42 -0.38
C ARG A 285 -15.75 -21.48 1.16
N PRO A 286 -16.60 -20.71 1.90
CA PRO A 286 -16.64 -20.84 3.35
C PRO A 286 -17.13 -22.19 3.86
N TRP A 287 -17.85 -23.00 3.06
CA TRP A 287 -18.38 -24.29 3.51
C TRP A 287 -17.58 -25.50 3.05
N GLN A 288 -16.56 -25.34 2.19
CA GLN A 288 -15.79 -26.47 1.67
C GLN A 288 -15.04 -27.24 2.77
N TYR A 289 -14.50 -26.53 3.77
CA TYR A 289 -13.89 -27.17 4.92
C TYR A 289 -14.90 -28.05 5.67
N HIS A 290 -16.11 -27.52 5.91
CA HIS A 290 -17.21 -28.23 6.52
C HIS A 290 -17.61 -29.47 5.72
N THR A 291 -17.80 -29.34 4.40
CA THR A 291 -18.14 -30.46 3.51
C THR A 291 -17.12 -31.58 3.56
N VAL A 292 -15.82 -31.25 3.52
CA VAL A 292 -14.78 -32.29 3.63
C VAL A 292 -14.85 -32.98 4.99
N ALA A 293 -15.05 -32.23 6.08
CA ALA A 293 -15.21 -32.79 7.42
C ALA A 293 -16.46 -33.69 7.51
N HIS A 294 -17.57 -33.27 6.90
CA HIS A 294 -18.84 -34.01 6.83
C HIS A 294 -18.67 -35.36 6.16
N GLU A 295 -18.12 -35.38 4.95
CA GLU A 295 -17.92 -36.64 4.21
C GLU A 295 -16.90 -37.55 4.89
N LEU A 296 -15.85 -37.00 5.49
CA LEU A 296 -14.91 -37.80 6.28
C LEU A 296 -15.56 -38.32 7.58
N SER A 297 -16.55 -37.62 8.14
CA SER A 297 -17.30 -38.08 9.30
C SER A 297 -18.19 -39.27 8.96
N HIS A 298 -18.75 -39.33 7.74
CA HIS A 298 -19.38 -40.54 7.21
C HIS A 298 -18.40 -41.71 7.11
N ILE A 299 -17.17 -41.48 6.63
CA ILE A 299 -16.12 -42.53 6.62
C ILE A 299 -15.79 -43.00 8.05
N PHE A 300 -15.69 -42.08 9.00
CA PHE A 300 -15.50 -42.43 10.40
C PHE A 300 -16.67 -43.28 10.92
N ASP A 301 -17.89 -42.87 10.64
CA ASP A 301 -19.12 -43.59 11.02
C ASP A 301 -19.11 -45.03 10.51
N PHE A 302 -18.82 -45.22 9.22
CA PHE A 302 -18.76 -46.55 8.59
C PHE A 302 -17.62 -47.40 9.15
N SER A 303 -16.45 -46.80 9.42
CA SER A 303 -15.23 -47.54 9.77
C SER A 303 -15.16 -47.98 11.23
N TYR A 304 -15.86 -47.27 12.13
CA TYR A 304 -15.93 -47.58 13.56
C TYR A 304 -17.31 -48.11 14.00
N GLY A 305 -18.25 -48.25 13.07
CA GLY A 305 -19.51 -48.95 13.24
C GLY A 305 -19.36 -50.47 13.42
N ASN A 306 -20.47 -51.17 13.53
CA ASN A 306 -20.47 -52.62 13.72
C ASN A 306 -20.23 -53.35 12.38
N SER A 307 -19.01 -53.89 12.24
CA SER A 307 -18.52 -54.61 11.05
C SER A 307 -19.31 -55.87 10.68
N TYR A 308 -20.18 -56.38 11.56
CA TYR A 308 -21.02 -57.56 11.29
C TYR A 308 -22.39 -57.23 10.70
N THR A 309 -22.84 -55.98 10.76
CA THR A 309 -24.22 -55.60 10.40
C THR A 309 -24.34 -54.49 9.36
N TRP A 310 -23.24 -54.04 8.74
CA TRP A 310 -23.23 -52.90 7.80
C TRP A 310 -23.81 -51.61 8.40
N LYS A 311 -23.70 -51.45 9.73
CA LYS A 311 -24.29 -50.34 10.49
C LYS A 311 -23.22 -49.44 11.04
N GLY A 312 -23.38 -48.13 10.87
CA GLY A 312 -22.50 -47.10 11.42
C GLY A 312 -22.63 -46.98 12.95
N ILE A 313 -21.78 -46.13 13.54
CA ILE A 313 -22.00 -45.55 14.86
C ILE A 313 -23.36 -44.83 14.93
N SER A 314 -23.75 -44.15 13.85
CA SER A 314 -25.03 -43.43 13.75
C SER A 314 -26.25 -44.37 13.87
N ASP A 315 -26.14 -45.65 13.54
CA ASP A 315 -27.20 -46.63 13.78
C ASP A 315 -27.28 -47.12 15.25
N GLY A 316 -26.33 -46.70 16.09
CA GLY A 316 -26.23 -47.09 17.49
C GLY A 316 -27.31 -46.47 18.36
N ALA A 317 -27.79 -47.21 19.37
CA ALA A 317 -28.88 -46.77 20.25
C ALA A 317 -28.60 -45.42 20.94
N THR A 318 -27.34 -45.16 21.31
CA THR A 318 -26.93 -43.89 21.94
C THR A 318 -27.11 -42.71 20.99
N TRP A 319 -26.63 -42.81 19.75
CA TRP A 319 -26.83 -41.76 18.76
C TRP A 319 -28.30 -41.60 18.40
N GLN A 320 -29.03 -42.69 18.15
CA GLN A 320 -30.45 -42.64 17.81
C GLN A 320 -31.28 -41.90 18.88
N ASN A 321 -30.95 -42.07 20.16
CA ASN A 321 -31.60 -41.36 21.24
C ASN A 321 -31.28 -39.85 21.21
N LEU A 322 -30.02 -39.47 21.02
CA LEU A 322 -29.59 -38.07 20.90
C LEU A 322 -30.19 -37.40 19.66
N TYR A 323 -30.12 -38.06 18.51
CA TYR A 323 -30.67 -37.60 17.24
C TYR A 323 -32.19 -37.35 17.33
N SER A 324 -32.94 -38.23 18.01
CA SER A 324 -34.38 -38.04 18.19
C SER A 324 -34.75 -36.78 19.00
N GLN A 325 -33.83 -36.26 19.81
CA GLN A 325 -34.03 -35.10 20.67
C GLN A 325 -33.45 -33.81 20.07
N TYR A 326 -32.28 -33.92 19.43
CA TYR A 326 -31.47 -32.77 19.03
C TYR A 326 -31.18 -32.71 17.54
N GLY A 327 -31.51 -33.76 16.76
CA GLY A 327 -31.25 -33.88 15.33
C GLY A 327 -31.61 -32.58 14.61
N SER A 328 -32.88 -32.21 14.65
CA SER A 328 -33.43 -31.01 14.00
C SER A 328 -32.88 -29.67 14.47
N LEU A 329 -32.06 -29.64 15.54
CA LEU A 329 -31.46 -28.42 16.08
C LEU A 329 -30.01 -28.22 15.62
N ILE A 330 -29.38 -29.24 15.03
CA ILE A 330 -28.00 -29.17 14.53
C ILE A 330 -27.96 -28.36 13.24
N SER A 331 -28.78 -28.74 12.26
CA SER A 331 -28.96 -28.03 10.99
C SER A 331 -30.30 -28.40 10.36
N ASP A 332 -30.75 -27.69 9.33
CA ASP A 332 -31.91 -28.12 8.55
C ASP A 332 -31.64 -29.48 7.86
N TYR A 333 -30.44 -29.66 7.30
CA TYR A 333 -30.05 -30.86 6.55
C TYR A 333 -29.94 -32.11 7.42
N SER A 334 -29.57 -31.96 8.68
CA SER A 334 -29.45 -33.04 9.65
C SER A 334 -30.73 -33.88 9.78
N ASN A 335 -31.90 -33.30 9.47
CA ASN A 335 -33.19 -34.00 9.48
C ASN A 335 -33.35 -35.04 8.38
N TYR A 336 -32.50 -34.99 7.34
CA TYR A 336 -32.58 -35.87 6.19
C TYR A 336 -32.43 -37.34 6.59
N SER A 337 -31.47 -37.63 7.46
CA SER A 337 -31.29 -38.97 8.03
C SER A 337 -30.44 -38.92 9.29
N SER A 338 -30.48 -39.99 10.09
CA SER A 338 -29.66 -40.08 11.29
C SER A 338 -28.15 -40.10 10.99
N SER A 339 -27.73 -40.60 9.82
CA SER A 339 -26.33 -40.54 9.40
C SER A 339 -25.93 -39.13 9.00
N GLU A 340 -26.79 -38.39 8.28
CA GLU A 340 -26.50 -36.97 7.96
C GLU A 340 -26.45 -36.13 9.23
N GLY A 341 -27.37 -36.33 10.18
CA GLY A 341 -27.31 -35.63 11.45
C GLY A 341 -26.06 -35.96 12.28
N PHE A 342 -25.51 -37.18 12.15
CA PHE A 342 -24.23 -37.53 12.79
C PHE A 342 -23.08 -36.78 12.12
N ALA A 343 -23.03 -36.80 10.79
CA ALA A 343 -21.98 -36.14 10.02
C ALA A 343 -21.99 -34.61 10.22
N ASP A 344 -23.16 -33.97 10.24
CA ASP A 344 -23.31 -32.53 10.54
C ASP A 344 -22.85 -32.18 11.96
N ALA A 345 -23.23 -32.99 12.96
CA ALA A 345 -22.78 -32.77 14.34
C ALA A 345 -21.26 -32.94 14.45
N ALA A 346 -20.69 -33.92 13.75
CA ALA A 346 -19.28 -34.22 13.77
C ALA A 346 -18.44 -33.15 13.04
N SER A 347 -18.88 -32.67 11.88
CA SER A 347 -18.23 -31.57 11.15
C SER A 347 -18.30 -30.26 11.95
N MET A 348 -19.45 -29.94 12.55
CA MET A 348 -19.60 -28.79 13.43
C MET A 348 -18.73 -28.90 14.68
N TYR A 349 -18.56 -30.09 15.26
CA TYR A 349 -17.62 -30.30 16.36
C TYR A 349 -16.17 -29.97 15.97
N VAL A 350 -15.75 -30.33 14.74
CA VAL A 350 -14.41 -30.06 14.24
C VAL A 350 -14.19 -28.56 14.01
N GLU A 351 -15.18 -27.87 13.45
CA GLU A 351 -15.05 -26.50 12.96
C GLU A 351 -15.48 -25.44 13.99
N HIS A 352 -16.60 -25.67 14.66
CA HIS A 352 -17.29 -24.75 15.55
C HIS A 352 -17.77 -25.46 16.84
N PRO A 353 -16.83 -26.01 17.65
CA PRO A 353 -17.16 -26.83 18.81
C PRO A 353 -18.04 -26.13 19.86
N GLU A 354 -17.84 -24.84 20.08
CA GLU A 354 -18.63 -24.07 21.03
C GLU A 354 -20.09 -23.88 20.57
N ASP A 355 -20.31 -23.74 19.27
CA ASP A 355 -21.65 -23.62 18.70
C ASP A 355 -22.42 -24.94 18.88
N LEU A 356 -21.78 -26.09 18.60
CA LEU A 356 -22.39 -27.40 18.83
C LEU A 356 -22.72 -27.60 20.33
N LYS A 357 -21.81 -27.18 21.21
CA LYS A 357 -22.00 -27.28 22.66
C LYS A 357 -23.14 -26.40 23.17
N GLN A 358 -23.36 -25.25 22.54
CA GLN A 358 -24.49 -24.36 22.79
C GLN A 358 -25.81 -24.97 22.32
N ILE A 359 -25.82 -25.65 21.16
CA ILE A 359 -27.00 -26.39 20.67
C ILE A 359 -27.34 -27.54 21.60
N SER A 360 -26.36 -28.41 21.88
CA SER A 360 -26.52 -29.52 22.83
C SER A 360 -25.18 -29.97 23.38
N SER A 361 -24.97 -29.72 24.68
CA SER A 361 -23.80 -30.24 25.39
C SER A 361 -23.77 -31.78 25.43
N GLU A 362 -24.92 -32.46 25.31
CA GLU A 362 -24.98 -33.93 25.27
C GLU A 362 -24.46 -34.47 23.94
N VAL A 363 -24.87 -33.86 22.82
CA VAL A 363 -24.34 -34.18 21.48
C VAL A 363 -22.85 -33.88 21.42
N PHE A 364 -22.42 -32.70 21.89
CA PHE A 364 -21.01 -32.35 21.97
C PHE A 364 -20.19 -33.38 22.75
N ASN A 365 -20.62 -33.75 23.95
CA ASN A 365 -19.90 -34.73 24.79
C ASN A 365 -19.87 -36.12 24.14
N TYR A 366 -20.93 -36.51 23.43
CA TYR A 366 -20.96 -37.77 22.69
C TYR A 366 -19.92 -37.76 21.56
N ILE A 367 -19.91 -36.74 20.70
CA ILE A 367 -18.92 -36.63 19.63
C ILE A 367 -17.50 -36.54 20.20
N ASN A 368 -17.28 -35.77 21.28
CA ASN A 368 -15.97 -35.72 21.93
C ASN A 368 -15.52 -37.07 22.47
N SER A 369 -16.43 -37.91 22.98
CA SER A 369 -16.08 -39.26 23.43
C SER A 369 -15.53 -40.15 22.29
N LEU A 370 -15.91 -39.85 21.05
CA LEU A 370 -15.45 -40.53 19.84
C LEU A 370 -14.16 -39.91 19.27
N TYR A 371 -14.13 -38.58 19.15
CA TYR A 371 -13.07 -37.84 18.42
C TYR A 371 -11.92 -37.38 19.33
N GLN A 372 -12.19 -37.18 20.62
CA GLN A 372 -11.21 -36.84 21.66
C GLN A 372 -10.34 -35.62 21.32
N MET A 373 -10.94 -34.58 20.72
CA MET A 373 -10.22 -33.37 20.31
C MET A 373 -10.15 -32.28 21.38
N TYR A 374 -11.15 -32.17 22.28
CA TYR A 374 -11.31 -31.03 23.20
C TYR A 374 -11.49 -31.45 24.66
#